data_AF-A0A3B9Z7F5-F1
#
_entry.id   AF-A0A3B9Z7F5-F1
#
_cell.length_a   1.000
_cell.length_b   1.000
_cell.length_c   1.000
_cell.angle_alpha   90.00
_cell.angle_beta   90.00
_cell.angle_gamma   90.00
#
_symmetry.space_group_name_H-M   'P 1'
#
loop_
_entity.id
_entity.type
_entity.pdbx_description
1 polymer ?
#
loop_
_entity_poly.entity_id
_entity_poly.type
_entity_poly.pdbx_seq_one_letter_code
_entity_poly.pdbx_strand_id
1 'polypeptide(L)'
;MAKYVCTVCGYVHEGDNPPEECPICKQPASVFKKMEEDGERTWAAEHVVGIAKDVSEDIKKDLRANFEGECSEVGMYLAMSRVAFREGYPEVGM
;
A
#
# COMPACT_ATOMS: atom_id res chain seq x y z
N MET A 1 0.02 -13.05 28.56
CA MET A 1 1.19 -12.14 28.42
C MET A 1 0.85 -11.20 27.29
N ALA A 2 1.03 -9.88 27.46
CA ALA A 2 0.65 -8.95 26.40
C ALA A 2 1.53 -9.15 25.16
N LYS A 3 0.93 -8.98 23.97
CA LYS A 3 1.66 -9.00 22.71
C LYS A 3 1.72 -7.59 22.15
N TYR A 4 2.89 -7.19 21.67
CA TYR A 4 3.13 -5.88 21.09
C TYR A 4 3.61 -6.04 19.66
N VAL A 5 2.91 -5.45 18.71
CA VAL A 5 3.29 -5.47 17.29
C VAL A 5 3.93 -4.15 16.89
N CYS A 6 5.10 -4.20 16.27
CA CYS A 6 5.73 -3.06 15.64
C CYS A 6 4.94 -2.63 14.40
N THR A 7 4.42 -1.41 14.34
CA THR A 7 3.63 -0.94 13.18
C THR A 7 4.46 -0.63 11.94
N VAL A 8 5.78 -0.73 12.02
CA VAL A 8 6.69 -0.44 10.90
C VAL A 8 7.09 -1.72 10.17
N CYS A 9 7.45 -2.78 10.89
CA CYS A 9 7.95 -4.03 10.30
C CYS A 9 7.17 -5.28 10.69
N GLY A 10 6.16 -5.18 11.57
CA GLY A 10 5.33 -6.31 11.99
C GLY A 10 5.95 -7.26 13.02
N TYR A 11 7.11 -6.95 13.59
CA TYR A 11 7.70 -7.77 14.66
C TYR A 11 6.77 -7.83 15.89
N VAL A 12 6.54 -9.04 16.41
CA VAL A 12 5.70 -9.27 17.60
C VAL A 12 6.60 -9.59 18.80
N HIS A 13 6.47 -8.79 19.85
CA HIS A 13 7.11 -9.01 21.14
C HIS A 13 6.08 -9.52 22.15
N GLU A 14 6.42 -10.57 22.90
CA GLU A 14 5.59 -11.10 24.00
C GLU A 14 6.24 -10.73 25.33
N GLY A 15 5.53 -9.98 26.18
CA GLY A 15 6.05 -9.47 27.44
C GLY A 15 5.11 -8.47 28.10
N ASP A 16 5.49 -7.93 29.26
CA ASP A 16 4.66 -6.93 29.96
C ASP A 16 4.79 -5.52 29.37
N ASN A 17 5.89 -5.23 28.67
CA ASN A 17 6.17 -3.94 28.04
C ASN A 17 6.84 -4.14 26.66
N PRO A 18 6.68 -3.21 25.70
CA PRO A 18 7.41 -3.25 24.44
C PRO A 18 8.92 -3.02 24.67
N PRO A 19 9.79 -3.58 23.80
CA PRO A 19 11.23 -3.35 23.90
C PRO A 19 11.55 -1.88 23.60
N GLU A 20 12.65 -1.36 24.19
CA GLU A 20 13.09 0.04 23.98
C GLU A 20 13.31 0.37 22.49
N GLU A 21 13.85 -0.60 21.76
CA GLU A 21 14.05 -0.53 20.31
C GLU A 21 13.62 -1.84 19.64
N CYS A 22 12.98 -1.75 18.48
CA CYS A 22 12.61 -2.91 17.70
C CYS A 22 13.86 -3.67 17.20
N PRO A 23 14.02 -4.97 17.47
CA PRO A 23 15.20 -5.74 17.05
C PRO A 23 15.34 -5.92 15.54
N ILE A 24 14.29 -5.63 14.76
CA ILE A 24 14.27 -5.78 13.30
C ILE A 24 14.52 -4.46 12.59
N CYS A 25 13.69 -3.44 12.85
CA CYS A 25 13.75 -2.17 12.12
C CYS A 25 14.39 -1.01 12.91
N LYS A 26 14.79 -1.25 14.16
CA LYS A 26 15.44 -0.27 15.04
C LYS A 26 14.62 0.99 15.33
N GLN A 27 13.31 0.91 15.17
CA GLN A 27 12.40 1.99 15.56
C GLN A 27 12.14 1.96 17.07
N PRO A 28 11.89 3.13 17.69
CA PRO A 28 11.68 3.23 19.13
C PRO A 28 10.42 2.51 19.59
N ALA A 29 10.35 2.17 20.87
CA ALA A 29 9.19 1.53 21.52
C ALA A 29 7.83 2.20 21.22
N SER A 30 7.83 3.51 20.90
CA SER A 30 6.63 4.28 20.58
C SER A 30 5.86 3.79 19.34
N VAL A 31 6.51 3.04 18.44
CA VAL A 31 5.84 2.46 17.26
C VAL A 31 5.20 1.10 17.53
N PHE A 32 5.27 0.59 18.76
CA PHE A 32 4.61 -0.67 19.13
C PHE A 32 3.18 -0.42 19.58
N LYS A 33 2.25 -1.23 19.05
CA LYS A 33 0.85 -1.29 19.50
C LYS A 33 0.60 -2.59 20.24
N LYS A 34 -0.11 -2.51 21.37
CA LYS A 34 -0.58 -3.68 22.09
C LYS A 34 -1.66 -4.38 21.26
N MET A 35 -1.54 -5.69 21.08
CA MET A 35 -2.55 -6.53 20.44
C MET A 35 -3.57 -6.95 21.49
N GLU A 36 -4.85 -6.73 21.21
CA GLU A 36 -5.96 -7.21 22.02
C GLU A 36 -6.18 -8.70 21.72
N GLU A 37 -6.15 -9.58 22.73
CA GLU A 37 -6.27 -11.05 22.55
C GLU A 37 -7.69 -11.48 22.13
N ASP A 38 -8.72 -10.68 22.43
CA ASP A 38 -10.14 -10.94 22.12
C ASP A 38 -10.77 -9.92 21.14
N GLY A 39 -9.94 -9.12 20.46
CA GLY A 39 -10.39 -8.13 19.49
C GLY A 39 -10.86 -8.74 18.16
N GLU A 40 -11.63 -7.97 17.38
CA GLU A 40 -11.90 -8.30 15.97
C GLU A 40 -10.58 -8.51 15.22
N ARG A 41 -10.55 -9.47 14.29
CA ARG A 41 -9.38 -9.76 13.46
C ARG A 41 -9.05 -8.53 12.58
N THR A 42 -8.07 -7.74 12.98
CA THR A 42 -7.55 -6.62 12.19
C THR A 42 -6.44 -7.09 11.25
N TRP A 43 -6.41 -6.58 10.03
CA TRP A 43 -5.33 -6.90 9.09
C TRP A 43 -4.05 -6.16 9.45
N ALA A 44 -2.89 -6.78 9.19
CA ALA A 44 -1.59 -6.16 9.43
C ALA A 44 -1.35 -4.89 8.58
N ALA A 45 -2.00 -4.80 7.43
CA ALA A 45 -2.06 -3.62 6.59
C ALA A 45 -3.48 -3.47 6.05
N GLU A 46 -4.07 -2.30 6.26
CA GLU A 46 -5.42 -1.96 5.81
C GLU A 46 -5.33 -0.79 4.83
N HIS A 47 -6.04 -0.90 3.70
CA HIS A 47 -6.19 0.23 2.78
C HIS A 47 -7.16 1.24 3.39
N VAL A 48 -6.63 2.40 3.78
CA VAL A 48 -7.43 3.49 4.33
C VAL A 48 -7.76 4.48 3.22
N VAL A 49 -9.05 4.58 2.91
CA VAL A 49 -9.55 5.56 1.94
C VAL A 49 -9.32 6.97 2.50
N GLY A 50 -8.68 7.83 1.69
CA GLY A 50 -8.41 9.21 2.07
C GLY A 50 -7.16 9.44 2.91
N ILE A 51 -6.27 8.44 3.05
CA ILE A 51 -4.99 8.59 3.78
C ILE A 51 -4.12 9.73 3.22
N ALA A 52 -4.26 10.03 1.93
CA ALA A 52 -3.52 11.10 1.25
C ALA A 52 -4.21 12.49 1.34
N LYS A 53 -5.27 12.68 2.13
CA LYS A 53 -6.03 13.96 2.13
C LYS A 53 -5.21 15.15 2.63
N ASP A 54 -4.32 14.91 3.58
CA ASP A 54 -3.53 15.95 4.27
C ASP A 54 -2.08 16.04 3.77
N VAL A 55 -1.71 15.29 2.73
CA VAL A 55 -0.37 15.38 2.13
C VAL A 55 -0.21 16.72 1.38
N SER A 56 1.02 17.07 1.07
CA SER A 56 1.34 18.30 0.35
C SER A 56 0.75 18.32 -1.06
N GLU A 57 0.49 19.51 -1.59
CA GLU A 57 -0.20 19.68 -2.87
C GLU A 57 0.61 19.16 -4.08
N ASP A 58 1.94 19.17 -4.00
CA ASP A 58 2.83 18.54 -4.98
C ASP A 58 2.59 17.03 -5.05
N ILE A 59 2.52 16.33 -3.91
CA ILE A 59 2.22 14.90 -3.86
C ILE A 59 0.83 14.62 -4.45
N LYS A 60 -0.19 15.44 -4.12
CA LYS A 60 -1.53 15.27 -4.70
C LYS A 60 -1.53 15.48 -6.21
N LYS A 61 -0.73 16.42 -6.71
CA LYS A 61 -0.60 16.67 -8.15
C LYS A 61 0.04 15.48 -8.85
N ASP A 62 1.10 14.91 -8.30
CA ASP A 62 1.77 13.74 -8.87
C ASP A 62 0.85 12.51 -8.88
N LEU A 63 0.11 12.27 -7.79
CA LEU A 63 -0.89 11.20 -7.74
C LEU A 63 -1.97 11.35 -8.82
N ARG A 64 -2.45 12.58 -9.06
CA ARG A 64 -3.41 12.86 -10.13
C ARG A 64 -2.80 12.66 -11.52
N ALA A 65 -1.58 13.14 -11.74
CA ALA A 65 -0.87 12.98 -13.00
C ALA A 65 -0.65 11.50 -13.35
N ASN A 66 -0.26 10.68 -12.37
CA ASN A 66 -0.14 9.24 -12.55
C ASN A 66 -1.49 8.60 -12.90
N PHE A 67 -2.55 8.93 -12.16
CA PHE A 67 -3.88 8.40 -12.43
C PHE A 67 -4.37 8.77 -13.85
N GLU A 68 -4.22 10.03 -14.24
CA GLU A 68 -4.61 10.52 -15.57
C GLU A 68 -3.78 9.87 -16.68
N GLY A 69 -2.46 9.75 -16.50
CA GLY A 69 -1.55 9.07 -17.42
C GLY A 69 -1.97 7.64 -17.68
N GLU A 70 -2.04 6.83 -16.62
CA GLU A 70 -2.40 5.40 -16.69
C GLU A 70 -3.79 5.20 -17.32
N CYS A 71 -4.79 6.01 -16.94
CA CYS A 71 -6.13 5.90 -17.50
C CYS A 71 -6.19 6.28 -18.98
N SER A 72 -5.40 7.28 -19.40
CA SER A 72 -5.32 7.68 -20.82
C SER A 72 -4.59 6.62 -21.67
N GLU A 73 -3.59 5.96 -21.09
CA GLU A 73 -2.77 4.95 -21.75
C GLU A 73 -3.58 3.71 -22.12
N VAL A 74 -4.51 3.29 -21.25
CA VAL A 74 -5.44 2.19 -21.54
C VAL A 74 -6.22 2.43 -22.84
N GLY A 75 -6.71 3.66 -23.06
CA GLY A 75 -7.41 4.00 -24.29
C GLY A 75 -6.52 3.88 -25.53
N MET A 76 -5.26 4.29 -25.40
CA MET A 76 -4.26 4.18 -26.46
C MET A 76 -3.92 2.71 -26.77
N TYR A 77 -3.72 1.88 -25.75
CA TYR A 77 -3.48 0.44 -25.92
C TYR A 77 -4.62 -0.27 -26.65
N LEU A 78 -5.87 0.02 -26.27
CA LEU A 78 -7.03 -0.55 -26.94
C LEU A 78 -7.14 -0.11 -28.41
N ALA A 79 -6.83 1.16 -28.70
CA ALA A 79 -6.82 1.66 -30.07
C ALA A 79 -5.72 1.01 -30.91
N MET A 80 -4.49 0.93 -30.38
CA MET A 80 -3.34 0.31 -31.05
C MET A 80 -3.56 -1.19 -31.28
N SER A 81 -4.09 -1.90 -30.28
CA SER A 81 -4.47 -3.31 -30.37
C SER A 81 -5.43 -3.56 -31.54
N ARG A 82 -6.45 -2.70 -31.71
CA ARG A 82 -7.38 -2.76 -32.86
C ARG A 82 -6.71 -2.46 -34.20
N VAL A 83 -5.72 -1.57 -34.24
CA VAL A 83 -4.97 -1.27 -35.47
C VAL A 83 -4.12 -2.48 -35.86
N ALA A 84 -3.37 -3.06 -34.92
CA ALA A 84 -2.55 -4.25 -35.16
C ALA A 84 -3.37 -5.41 -35.75
N PHE A 85 -4.59 -5.63 -35.23
CA PHE A 85 -5.51 -6.63 -35.79
C PHE A 85 -5.86 -6.36 -37.26
N ARG A 86 -6.13 -5.10 -37.64
CA ARG A 86 -6.46 -4.71 -39.03
C ARG A 86 -5.28 -4.84 -39.99
N GLU A 87 -4.07 -4.68 -39.48
CA GLU A 87 -2.83 -4.85 -40.25
C GLU A 87 -2.41 -6.32 -40.41
N GLY A 88 -3.13 -7.25 -39.77
CA GLY A 88 -2.91 -8.69 -39.90
C GLY A 88 -2.05 -9.30 -38.80
N TYR A 89 -1.94 -8.65 -37.64
CA TYR A 89 -1.24 -9.14 -36.44
C TYR A 89 -2.24 -9.51 -35.32
N PRO A 90 -3.05 -10.58 -35.49
CA PRO A 90 -4.09 -10.98 -34.53
C PRO A 90 -3.53 -11.53 -33.21
N GLU A 91 -2.24 -11.80 -33.10
CA GLU A 91 -1.58 -12.22 -31.85
C GLU A 91 -1.28 -11.04 -30.91
N VAL A 92 -1.29 -9.81 -31.44
CA VAL A 92 -1.07 -8.55 -30.70
C VAL A 92 -2.39 -7.87 -30.36
N GLY A 93 -3.41 -8.07 -31.20
CA GLY A 93 -4.77 -7.54 -31.01
C GLY A 93 -5.72 -8.59 -30.43
N MET A 94 -6.48 -8.29 -29.37
CA MET A 94 -7.58 -9.17 -28.92
C MET A 94 -8.79 -9.06 -29.84
#